data_AF-A0A9W2YT51-F1
#
_entry.id   AF-A0A9W2YT51-F1
#
_cell.length_a   1.000
_cell.length_b   1.000
_cell.length_c   1.000
_cell.angle_alpha   90.00
_cell.angle_beta   90.00
_cell.angle_gamma   90.00
#
_symmetry.space_group_name_H-M   'P 1'
#
loop_
_entity.id
_entity.type
_entity.pdbx_description
1 polymer ?
#
loop_
_entity_poly.entity_id
_entity_poly.type
_entity_poly.pdbx_seq_one_letter_code
_entity_poly.pdbx_strand_id
1 'polypeptide(L)'
;MAAPRALEPSWRCYSHINRNSLSARHDGENNPCNASERYIMGSPDAEKKPGTEYNPWLFSPCSVSYFTSFLKEKLSSSRGYTCLVYAVEASADIPDVSDKLLGQVIKPDQQCQQFFGNDSFFCRASESRRSITEICQAMLCADVLRGLCIPHIALTGTSCGDGKVCINGQCVSDPYAPQLDGCEYGDRIIDCTKDHCLNSQVDCCGTCNYGTPFSPTYSTRRSTPKRSTTVNPLVLFTSIKDCKPGDQDLRPELCTNFSVCLIQPTQCCHYCSSYYTSATTSTTTTRPLIPSTSPKTKCEPGDLDLRPELCTNTSVCQTKSSLCCHYCSLHYNSATTSTTQLTSPNECVLGEPDLSPQLCTSRSICQTQPLMCCKYCSSRDNSASHLSLYTIWIYCFCIAFFLYIKTNVY
;
A
#
# COMPACT_ATOMS: atom_id res chain seq x y z
N MET A 1 0.84 21.91 7.94
CA MET A 1 0.13 20.63 7.75
C MET A 1 0.84 19.88 6.64
N ALA A 2 1.50 18.76 6.94
CA ALA A 2 2.09 17.91 5.92
C ALA A 2 1.06 16.85 5.52
N ALA A 3 0.70 16.77 4.25
CA ALA A 3 -0.26 15.80 3.74
C ALA A 3 0.36 14.38 3.69
N PRO A 4 -0.43 13.32 3.91
CA PRO A 4 0.04 11.94 3.75
C PRO A 4 0.36 11.59 2.28
N ARG A 5 1.44 10.84 2.07
CA ARG A 5 2.14 10.63 0.78
C ARG A 5 1.50 9.64 -0.20
N ALA A 6 0.27 9.20 0.03
CA ALA A 6 -0.22 7.95 -0.56
C ALA A 6 -1.57 8.11 -1.30
N LEU A 7 -1.69 8.88 -2.40
CA LEU A 7 -2.62 8.66 -3.57
C LEU A 7 -2.83 9.96 -4.41
N GLU A 8 -1.80 10.54 -5.05
CA GLU A 8 -1.87 11.93 -5.57
C GLU A 8 -2.82 12.27 -6.76
N PRO A 9 -3.01 11.46 -7.82
CA PRO A 9 -3.84 11.86 -8.96
C PRO A 9 -5.34 11.89 -8.63
N SER A 10 -5.82 10.89 -7.88
CA SER A 10 -7.18 10.91 -7.29
C SER A 10 -7.29 11.95 -6.16
N TRP A 11 -6.17 12.38 -5.56
CA TRP A 11 -6.16 13.42 -4.52
C TRP A 11 -6.47 14.80 -5.06
N ARG A 12 -6.19 15.13 -6.33
CA ARG A 12 -6.55 16.44 -6.87
C ARG A 12 -8.07 16.58 -6.92
N CYS A 13 -8.77 15.59 -7.48
CA CYS A 13 -10.22 15.52 -7.43
C CYS A 13 -10.75 15.37 -6.00
N TYR A 14 -10.15 14.51 -5.16
CA TYR A 14 -10.59 14.34 -3.77
C TYR A 14 -10.38 15.61 -2.92
N SER A 15 -9.28 16.34 -3.09
CA SER A 15 -9.04 17.66 -2.48
C SER A 15 -10.00 18.70 -3.00
N HIS A 16 -10.25 18.66 -4.31
CA HIS A 16 -11.16 19.57 -4.98
C HIS A 16 -12.61 19.34 -4.53
N ILE A 17 -13.00 18.10 -4.28
CA ILE A 17 -14.32 17.70 -3.78
C ILE A 17 -14.44 17.98 -2.27
N ASN A 18 -13.42 17.64 -1.47
CA ASN A 18 -13.40 17.95 -0.03
C ASN A 18 -13.24 19.44 0.28
N ARG A 19 -13.06 20.28 -0.75
CA ARG A 19 -13.09 21.74 -0.64
C ARG A 19 -14.38 22.25 -0.01
N ASN A 20 -15.52 21.68 -0.40
CA ASN A 20 -16.82 22.08 0.16
C ASN A 20 -16.91 21.71 1.65
N SER A 21 -16.28 20.61 2.04
CA SER A 21 -16.19 20.17 3.45
C SER A 21 -15.28 21.05 4.31
N LEU A 22 -14.31 21.75 3.70
CA LEU A 22 -13.38 22.67 4.39
C LEU A 22 -13.60 24.15 4.01
N SER A 23 -14.74 24.46 3.38
CA SER A 23 -15.17 25.81 2.99
C SER A 23 -14.21 26.62 2.10
N ALA A 24 -13.26 25.99 1.42
CA ALA A 24 -12.44 26.70 0.42
C ALA A 24 -13.26 27.00 -0.84
N ARG A 25 -12.78 27.92 -1.69
CA ARG A 25 -13.34 28.24 -3.02
C ARG A 25 -12.33 27.89 -4.11
N HIS A 26 -12.76 27.85 -5.38
CA HIS A 26 -11.78 27.79 -6.47
C HIS A 26 -10.94 29.06 -6.47
N ASP A 27 -9.68 28.97 -6.87
CA ASP A 27 -8.91 30.17 -7.19
C ASP A 27 -9.58 30.89 -8.37
N GLY A 28 -9.65 32.21 -8.30
CA GLY A 28 -10.37 33.07 -9.27
C GLY A 28 -11.86 33.25 -8.97
N GLU A 29 -12.43 32.49 -8.04
CA GLU A 29 -13.84 32.59 -7.66
C GLU A 29 -14.05 33.61 -6.53
N ASN A 30 -14.22 34.89 -6.90
CA ASN A 30 -14.46 36.00 -5.97
C ASN A 30 -13.40 36.10 -4.86
N ASN A 31 -12.14 35.87 -5.19
CA ASN A 31 -11.00 35.93 -4.29
C ASN A 31 -9.73 36.39 -5.04
N PRO A 32 -8.67 36.83 -4.34
CA PRO A 32 -7.51 37.45 -4.99
C PRO A 32 -6.56 36.46 -5.66
N CYS A 33 -6.75 35.14 -5.51
CA CYS A 33 -5.89 34.16 -6.15
C CYS A 33 -6.32 33.95 -7.60
N ASN A 34 -5.35 33.84 -8.51
CA ASN A 34 -5.63 33.69 -9.93
C ASN A 34 -5.80 32.19 -10.29
N ALA A 35 -6.91 31.88 -10.96
CA ALA A 35 -7.22 30.52 -11.42
C ALA A 35 -6.13 29.94 -12.34
N SER A 36 -5.41 30.80 -13.06
CA SER A 36 -4.38 30.42 -14.03
C SER A 36 -3.03 30.06 -13.41
N GLU A 37 -2.88 30.17 -12.08
CA GLU A 37 -1.63 29.81 -11.37
C GLU A 37 -1.50 28.30 -11.13
N ARG A 38 -2.50 27.50 -11.51
CA ARG A 38 -2.46 26.01 -11.49
C ARG A 38 -2.29 25.37 -10.11
N TYR A 39 -2.58 26.09 -9.02
CA TYR A 39 -2.73 25.46 -7.70
C TYR A 39 -3.81 24.36 -7.72
N ILE A 40 -3.85 23.50 -6.70
CA ILE A 40 -4.83 22.40 -6.59
C ILE A 40 -6.28 22.89 -6.78
N MET A 41 -6.56 24.14 -6.40
CA MET A 41 -7.88 24.76 -6.48
C MET A 41 -8.07 25.70 -7.68
N GLY A 42 -7.08 25.79 -8.57
CA GLY A 42 -7.13 26.60 -9.79
C GLY A 42 -7.90 25.94 -10.93
N SER A 43 -7.83 26.55 -12.11
CA SER A 43 -8.42 25.98 -13.32
C SER A 43 -7.63 24.74 -13.78
N PRO A 44 -8.30 23.63 -14.11
CA PRO A 44 -7.63 22.44 -14.67
C PRO A 44 -7.03 22.71 -16.05
N ASP A 45 -7.62 23.65 -16.82
CA ASP A 45 -7.24 23.98 -18.19
C ASP A 45 -6.13 25.05 -18.26
N ALA A 46 -5.65 25.53 -17.11
CA ALA A 46 -4.61 26.53 -17.07
C ALA A 46 -3.27 26.00 -17.61
N GLU A 47 -2.74 26.70 -18.60
CA GLU A 47 -1.44 26.41 -19.22
C GLU A 47 -0.29 26.59 -18.23
N LYS A 48 0.71 25.71 -18.32
CA LYS A 48 1.95 25.79 -17.53
C LYS A 48 2.72 27.06 -17.89
N LYS A 49 2.95 27.93 -16.91
CA LYS A 49 3.79 29.13 -17.04
C LYS A 49 5.10 29.00 -16.24
N PRO A 50 6.18 29.70 -16.63
CA PRO A 50 7.38 29.79 -15.82
C PRO A 50 7.06 30.21 -14.38
N GLY A 51 7.54 29.46 -13.40
CA GLY A 51 7.30 29.68 -11.96
C GLY A 51 6.03 29.01 -11.40
N THR A 52 5.20 28.39 -12.24
CA THR A 52 3.96 27.68 -11.81
C THR A 52 4.08 26.16 -11.92
N GLU A 53 5.27 25.65 -12.23
CA GLU A 53 5.48 24.26 -12.61
C GLU A 53 5.10 23.28 -11.51
N TYR A 54 5.25 23.69 -10.24
CA TYR A 54 5.00 22.87 -9.06
C TYR A 54 3.73 23.27 -8.30
N ASN A 55 3.02 24.29 -8.75
CA ASN A 55 1.74 24.68 -8.15
C ASN A 55 0.69 23.55 -8.16
N PRO A 56 0.67 22.61 -9.12
CA PRO A 56 -0.27 21.50 -9.08
C PRO A 56 -0.26 20.61 -7.83
N TRP A 57 0.82 20.66 -7.03
CA TRP A 57 0.97 19.94 -5.76
C TRP A 57 0.78 20.85 -4.53
N LEU A 58 0.39 22.11 -4.73
CA LEU A 58 0.28 23.11 -3.68
C LEU A 58 -1.13 23.70 -3.60
N PHE A 59 -1.55 24.06 -2.40
CA PHE A 59 -2.70 24.92 -2.19
C PHE A 59 -2.29 26.38 -2.34
N SER A 60 -3.16 27.18 -2.96
CA SER A 60 -2.97 28.62 -3.05
C SER A 60 -3.05 29.29 -1.67
N PRO A 61 -2.51 30.51 -1.51
CA PRO A 61 -2.71 31.30 -0.29
C PRO A 61 -4.19 31.49 0.08
N CYS A 62 -5.08 31.63 -0.90
CA CYS A 62 -6.52 31.77 -0.66
C CYS A 62 -7.12 30.49 -0.09
N SER A 63 -6.80 29.33 -0.68
CA SER A 63 -7.22 28.02 -0.17
C SER A 63 -6.78 27.82 1.28
N VAL A 64 -5.51 28.10 1.57
CA VAL A 64 -4.97 28.01 2.94
C VAL A 64 -5.66 28.98 3.90
N SER A 65 -5.98 30.19 3.46
CA SER A 65 -6.73 31.18 4.25
C SER A 65 -8.14 30.68 4.58
N TYR A 66 -8.84 30.10 3.61
CA TYR A 66 -10.16 29.52 3.83
C TYR A 66 -10.12 28.34 4.80
N PHE A 67 -9.20 27.40 4.61
CA PHE A 67 -9.02 26.27 5.54
C PHE A 67 -8.74 26.77 6.96
N THR A 68 -7.86 27.75 7.09
CA THR A 68 -7.50 28.32 8.40
C THR A 68 -8.70 28.99 9.07
N SER A 69 -9.49 29.75 8.30
CA SER A 69 -10.67 30.45 8.80
C SER A 69 -11.77 29.47 9.23
N PHE A 70 -12.03 28.47 8.38
CA PHE A 70 -12.98 27.39 8.68
C PHE A 70 -12.58 26.62 9.94
N LEU A 71 -11.31 26.22 10.07
CA LEU A 71 -10.83 25.51 11.24
C LEU A 71 -10.94 26.37 12.50
N LYS A 72 -10.57 27.66 12.46
CA LYS A 72 -10.75 28.57 13.60
C LYS A 72 -12.21 28.68 14.02
N GLU A 73 -13.12 28.83 13.06
CA GLU A 73 -14.56 28.89 13.33
C GLU A 73 -15.06 27.57 13.95
N LYS A 74 -14.78 26.42 13.34
CA LYS A 74 -15.29 25.13 13.82
C LYS A 74 -14.70 24.72 15.17
N LEU A 75 -13.41 24.97 15.40
CA LEU A 75 -12.74 24.67 16.65
C LEU A 75 -13.19 25.58 17.82
N SER A 76 -13.85 26.71 17.54
CA SER A 76 -14.48 27.53 18.58
C SER A 76 -15.72 26.88 19.22
N SER A 77 -16.29 25.87 18.55
CA SER A 77 -17.45 25.10 19.05
C SER A 77 -17.01 23.77 19.66
N SER A 78 -17.69 23.34 20.74
CA SER A 78 -17.42 22.04 21.38
C SER A 78 -17.59 20.86 20.41
N ARG A 79 -18.59 20.94 19.52
CA ARG A 79 -18.86 19.92 18.49
C ARG A 79 -17.74 19.85 17.45
N GLY A 80 -17.30 20.99 16.91
CA GLY A 80 -16.22 21.01 15.92
C GLY A 80 -14.88 20.59 16.50
N TYR A 81 -14.60 20.99 17.75
CA TYR A 81 -13.44 20.51 18.50
C TYR A 81 -13.44 18.97 18.59
N THR A 82 -14.57 18.37 18.98
CA THR A 82 -14.68 16.91 19.12
C THR A 82 -14.47 16.18 17.80
N CYS A 83 -14.97 16.72 16.68
CA CYS A 83 -14.92 16.07 15.37
C CYS A 83 -13.52 16.13 14.70
N LEU A 84 -12.75 17.19 14.95
CA LEU A 84 -11.52 17.47 14.19
C LEU A 84 -10.22 17.29 15.00
N VAL A 85 -10.30 17.26 16.34
CA VAL A 85 -9.11 17.22 17.21
C VAL A 85 -8.77 15.80 17.63
N TYR A 86 -9.76 14.96 17.91
CA TYR A 86 -9.51 13.61 18.36
C TYR A 86 -9.09 12.72 17.19
N ALA A 87 -7.91 12.11 17.31
CA ALA A 87 -7.49 11.09 16.38
C ALA A 87 -8.40 9.87 16.53
N VAL A 88 -8.91 9.37 15.42
CA VAL A 88 -9.58 8.07 15.37
C VAL A 88 -8.50 7.01 15.22
N GLU A 89 -8.59 5.93 16.01
CA GLU A 89 -7.72 4.78 15.81
C GLU A 89 -7.99 4.19 14.43
N ALA A 90 -6.93 3.99 13.64
CA ALA A 90 -7.07 3.34 12.34
C ALA A 90 -7.62 1.92 12.56
N SER A 91 -8.64 1.55 11.79
CA SER A 91 -9.14 0.17 11.81
C SER A 91 -8.00 -0.78 11.46
N ALA A 92 -7.91 -1.90 12.18
CA ALA A 92 -6.95 -2.96 11.89
C ALA A 92 -7.16 -3.57 10.49
N ASP A 93 -8.36 -3.39 9.91
CA ASP A 93 -8.69 -3.85 8.56
C ASP A 93 -8.10 -2.94 7.46
N ILE A 94 -7.61 -1.75 7.81
CA ILE A 94 -7.03 -0.81 6.85
C ILE A 94 -5.51 -1.03 6.83
N PRO A 95 -4.94 -1.49 5.71
CA PRO A 95 -3.50 -1.72 5.63
C PRO A 95 -2.74 -0.40 5.75
N ASP A 96 -1.66 -0.42 6.54
CA ASP A 96 -0.70 0.69 6.56
C ASP A 96 0.09 0.69 5.25
N VAL A 97 -0.01 1.80 4.52
CA VAL A 97 0.71 2.03 3.26
C VAL A 97 1.60 3.27 3.36
N SER A 98 1.83 3.79 4.57
CA SER A 98 2.59 5.03 4.79
C SER A 98 4.07 4.91 4.43
N ASP A 99 4.61 3.70 4.43
CA ASP A 99 5.98 3.36 4.03
C ASP A 99 6.11 3.10 2.52
N LYS A 100 5.00 2.99 1.79
CA LYS A 100 4.99 2.69 0.36
C LYS A 100 4.79 3.95 -0.46
N LEU A 101 5.75 4.21 -1.33
CA LEU A 101 5.59 5.19 -2.40
C LEU A 101 4.73 4.56 -3.50
N LEU A 102 3.53 5.07 -3.74
CA LEU A 102 2.56 4.41 -4.63
C LEU A 102 3.03 4.31 -6.08
N GLY A 103 3.77 5.28 -6.58
CA GLY A 103 4.37 5.19 -7.91
C GLY A 103 5.45 4.12 -8.05
N GLN A 104 5.93 3.55 -6.92
CA GLN A 104 6.76 2.34 -6.94
C GLN A 104 5.94 1.05 -7.01
N VAL A 105 4.70 1.07 -6.53
CA VAL A 105 3.77 -0.07 -6.58
C VAL A 105 3.01 -0.11 -7.90
N ILE A 106 2.57 1.07 -8.39
CA ILE A 106 1.78 1.24 -9.62
C ILE A 106 2.66 1.95 -10.64
N LYS A 107 3.19 1.19 -11.60
CA LYS A 107 4.13 1.68 -12.62
C LYS A 107 3.44 2.61 -13.63
N PRO A 108 4.18 3.42 -14.40
CA PRO A 108 3.59 4.41 -15.34
C PRO A 108 2.53 3.83 -16.28
N ASP A 109 2.78 2.68 -16.90
CA ASP A 109 1.78 2.03 -17.78
C ASP A 109 0.50 1.70 -17.01
N GLN A 110 0.61 1.14 -15.80
CA GLN A 110 -0.53 0.82 -14.94
C GLN A 110 -1.30 2.08 -14.49
N GLN A 111 -0.59 3.19 -14.26
CA GLN A 111 -1.25 4.47 -13.96
C GLN A 111 -2.07 4.94 -15.17
N CYS A 112 -1.55 4.82 -16.39
CA CYS A 112 -2.29 5.15 -17.60
C CYS A 112 -3.50 4.22 -17.82
N GLN A 113 -3.35 2.93 -17.53
CA GLN A 113 -4.44 1.96 -17.60
C GLN A 113 -5.59 2.30 -16.64
N GLN A 114 -5.29 2.87 -15.47
CA GLN A 114 -6.32 3.34 -14.53
C GLN A 114 -7.13 4.53 -15.07
N PHE A 115 -6.56 5.35 -15.97
CA PHE A 115 -7.25 6.51 -16.54
C PHE A 115 -8.05 6.18 -17.80
N PHE A 116 -7.47 5.40 -18.72
CA PHE A 116 -8.02 5.18 -20.06
C PHE A 116 -8.36 3.72 -20.37
N GLY A 117 -8.20 2.82 -19.40
CA GLY A 117 -8.47 1.38 -19.55
C GLY A 117 -7.24 0.57 -19.95
N ASN A 118 -7.39 -0.75 -20.01
CA ASN A 118 -6.28 -1.70 -20.12
C ASN A 118 -5.37 -1.50 -21.36
N ASP A 119 -5.90 -0.93 -22.43
CA ASP A 119 -5.15 -0.70 -23.67
C ASP A 119 -4.27 0.56 -23.61
N SER A 120 -4.42 1.40 -22.58
CA SER A 120 -3.60 2.59 -22.38
C SER A 120 -2.22 2.24 -21.83
N PHE A 121 -1.23 3.06 -22.16
CA PHE A 121 0.15 2.92 -21.72
C PHE A 121 0.80 4.29 -21.58
N PHE A 122 1.94 4.35 -20.91
CA PHE A 122 2.75 5.54 -20.79
C PHE A 122 3.41 5.84 -22.14
N CYS A 123 3.10 7.02 -22.69
CA CYS A 123 3.76 7.53 -23.88
C CYS A 123 5.21 7.89 -23.56
N ARG A 124 6.12 6.99 -23.92
CA ARG A 124 7.55 7.15 -23.67
C ARG A 124 8.05 8.39 -24.39
N ALA A 125 8.88 9.16 -23.68
CA ALA A 125 9.44 10.40 -24.21
C ALA A 125 10.34 10.18 -25.44
N SER A 126 10.71 8.96 -25.84
CA SER A 126 11.58 8.74 -27.02
C SER A 126 11.05 9.31 -28.35
N GLU A 127 9.76 9.63 -28.46
CA GLU A 127 9.18 10.33 -29.62
C GLU A 127 9.14 11.87 -29.47
N SER A 128 9.47 12.40 -28.29
CA SER A 128 9.41 13.83 -27.97
C SER A 128 10.71 14.29 -27.28
N ARG A 129 11.26 15.46 -27.59
CA ARG A 129 12.54 15.94 -27.01
C ARG A 129 12.51 16.26 -25.50
N ARG A 130 11.63 15.62 -24.72
CA ARG A 130 11.38 15.90 -23.30
C ARG A 130 12.36 15.14 -22.41
N SER A 131 12.80 15.79 -21.34
CA SER A 131 13.64 15.17 -20.32
C SER A 131 12.84 14.10 -19.56
N ILE A 132 13.50 12.99 -19.20
CA ILE A 132 12.99 11.95 -18.30
C ILE A 132 12.39 12.53 -17.01
N THR A 133 12.98 13.62 -16.51
CA THR A 133 12.54 14.28 -15.29
C THR A 133 11.17 14.94 -15.40
N GLU A 134 10.68 15.19 -16.62
CA GLU A 134 9.39 15.85 -16.85
C GLU A 134 8.20 14.93 -16.54
N ILE A 135 8.39 13.61 -16.46
CA ILE A 135 7.32 12.68 -16.07
C ILE A 135 6.68 13.07 -14.74
N CYS A 136 7.46 13.61 -13.81
CA CYS A 136 6.96 14.05 -12.51
C CYS A 136 6.00 15.22 -12.62
N GLN A 137 6.13 16.05 -13.67
CA GLN A 137 5.26 17.18 -13.92
C GLN A 137 4.07 16.83 -14.82
N ALA A 138 4.31 15.97 -15.80
CA ALA A 138 3.34 15.52 -16.78
C ALA A 138 3.73 14.13 -17.33
N MET A 139 3.11 13.09 -16.77
CA MET A 139 3.12 11.74 -17.32
C MET A 139 2.13 11.66 -18.47
N LEU A 140 2.61 11.36 -19.67
CA LEU A 140 1.77 11.29 -20.86
C LEU A 140 1.17 9.89 -20.99
N CYS A 141 -0.15 9.79 -21.06
CA CYS A 141 -0.86 8.51 -21.21
C CYS A 141 -1.54 8.42 -22.58
N ALA A 142 -1.45 7.26 -23.22
CA ALA A 142 -2.05 7.02 -24.52
C ALA A 142 -3.57 6.88 -24.39
N ASP A 143 -4.32 7.80 -24.99
CA ASP A 143 -5.74 7.65 -25.28
C ASP A 143 -5.86 6.95 -26.65
N VAL A 144 -5.93 5.63 -26.62
CA VAL A 144 -5.94 4.78 -27.83
C VAL A 144 -7.11 5.10 -28.74
N LEU A 145 -8.26 5.51 -28.19
CA LEU A 145 -9.44 5.88 -28.97
C LEU A 145 -9.21 7.16 -29.78
N ARG A 146 -8.46 8.12 -29.22
CA ARG A 146 -8.16 9.40 -29.88
C ARG A 146 -6.82 9.40 -30.63
N GLY A 147 -5.97 8.40 -30.39
CA GLY A 147 -4.61 8.35 -30.95
C GLY A 147 -3.72 9.48 -30.44
N LEU A 148 -3.95 9.95 -29.20
CA LEU A 148 -3.22 11.08 -28.62
C LEU A 148 -2.65 10.73 -27.25
N CYS A 149 -1.57 11.41 -26.86
CA CYS A 149 -0.98 11.31 -25.53
C CYS A 149 -1.46 12.47 -24.65
N ILE A 150 -2.22 12.14 -23.61
CA ILE A 150 -2.84 13.13 -22.71
C ILE A 150 -2.01 13.23 -21.41
N PRO A 151 -1.67 14.45 -20.95
CA PRO A 151 -0.88 14.63 -19.74
C PRO A 151 -1.69 14.38 -18.46
N HIS A 152 -1.10 13.61 -17.54
CA HIS A 152 -1.56 13.34 -16.19
C HIS A 152 -0.44 13.57 -15.18
N ILE A 153 -0.80 13.70 -13.90
CA ILE A 153 0.19 13.77 -12.82
C ILE A 153 0.62 12.35 -12.47
N ALA A 154 1.94 12.11 -12.47
CA ALA A 154 2.48 10.85 -11.98
C ALA A 154 2.23 10.70 -10.47
N LEU A 155 1.97 9.47 -10.01
CA LEU A 155 1.90 9.16 -8.59
C LEU A 155 3.22 9.53 -7.88
N THR A 156 3.13 10.01 -6.64
CA THR A 156 4.29 10.14 -5.76
C THR A 156 5.05 8.82 -5.68
N GLY A 157 6.35 8.86 -5.92
CA GLY A 157 7.18 7.68 -6.00
C GLY A 157 7.44 7.18 -7.40
N THR A 158 6.79 7.69 -8.44
CA THR A 158 7.02 7.18 -9.81
C THR A 158 8.49 7.37 -10.19
N SER A 159 9.13 6.33 -10.70
CA SER A 159 10.54 6.42 -11.14
C SER A 159 10.71 7.46 -12.25
N CYS A 160 11.75 8.27 -12.16
CA CYS A 160 12.01 9.37 -13.09
C CYS A 160 13.49 9.51 -13.48
N GLY A 161 14.29 8.50 -13.14
CA GLY A 161 15.73 8.46 -13.35
C GLY A 161 16.36 7.36 -12.48
N ASP A 162 17.61 7.05 -12.76
CA ASP A 162 18.42 6.16 -11.93
C ASP A 162 18.51 6.67 -10.48
N GLY A 163 18.01 5.88 -9.53
CA GLY A 163 17.96 6.24 -8.11
C GLY A 163 17.08 7.44 -7.80
N LYS A 164 16.10 7.78 -8.66
CA LYS A 164 15.22 8.94 -8.49
C LYS A 164 13.74 8.62 -8.65
N VAL A 165 12.93 9.34 -7.89
CA VAL A 165 11.46 9.25 -7.90
C VAL A 165 10.79 10.62 -7.89
N CYS A 166 9.54 10.65 -8.33
CA CYS A 166 8.71 11.85 -8.34
C CYS A 166 8.15 12.15 -6.95
N ILE A 167 8.52 13.30 -6.38
CA ILE A 167 7.97 13.82 -5.13
C ILE A 167 7.54 15.27 -5.35
N ASN A 168 6.25 15.59 -5.15
CA ASN A 168 5.69 16.93 -5.35
C ASN A 168 6.03 17.55 -6.72
N GLY A 169 5.96 16.73 -7.78
CA GLY A 169 6.28 17.15 -9.15
C GLY A 169 7.77 17.24 -9.48
N GLN A 170 8.66 16.97 -8.53
CA GLN A 170 10.12 17.00 -8.73
C GLN A 170 10.71 15.60 -8.85
N CYS A 171 11.69 15.44 -9.74
CA CYS A 171 12.49 14.22 -9.81
C CYS A 171 13.66 14.29 -8.84
N VAL A 172 13.54 13.62 -7.69
CA VAL A 172 14.50 13.69 -6.58
C VAL A 172 15.13 12.34 -6.31
N SER A 173 16.37 12.35 -5.84
CA SER A 173 17.03 11.13 -5.37
C SER A 173 16.35 10.61 -4.10
N ASP A 174 16.09 9.30 -4.06
CA ASP A 174 15.52 8.64 -2.91
C ASP A 174 16.26 7.31 -2.67
N PRO A 175 16.65 6.99 -1.42
CA PRO A 175 17.41 5.78 -1.13
C PRO A 175 16.65 4.47 -1.42
N TYR A 176 15.32 4.54 -1.55
CA TYR A 176 14.47 3.42 -1.91
C TYR A 176 14.07 3.46 -3.40
N ALA A 177 14.56 4.44 -4.16
CA ALA A 177 14.36 4.48 -5.60
C ALA A 177 15.11 3.32 -6.28
N PRO A 178 14.48 2.67 -7.27
CA PRO A 178 15.16 1.71 -8.12
C PRO A 178 16.38 2.33 -8.82
N GLN A 179 17.48 1.58 -8.88
CA GLN A 179 18.67 1.95 -9.65
C GLN A 179 18.50 1.38 -11.07
N LEU A 180 17.81 2.12 -11.93
CA LEU A 180 17.35 1.68 -13.25
C LEU A 180 17.87 2.62 -14.35
N ASP A 181 19.15 2.55 -14.69
CA ASP A 181 19.70 3.31 -15.82
C ASP A 181 19.12 2.79 -17.15
N GLY A 182 18.36 3.65 -17.85
CA GLY A 182 17.73 3.35 -19.15
C GLY A 182 16.45 2.51 -19.10
N CYS A 183 16.00 2.14 -17.89
CA CYS A 183 14.90 1.21 -17.62
C CYS A 183 13.87 1.78 -16.64
N GLU A 184 13.84 3.10 -16.50
CA GLU A 184 13.10 3.82 -15.47
C GLU A 184 11.59 3.57 -15.54
N TYR A 185 11.08 3.26 -16.73
CA TYR A 185 9.66 3.07 -17.01
C TYR A 185 9.22 1.60 -17.09
N GLY A 186 10.13 0.66 -16.87
CA GLY A 186 9.86 -0.78 -17.02
C GLY A 186 10.03 -1.28 -18.46
N ASP A 187 9.27 -2.33 -18.82
CA ASP A 187 9.29 -2.93 -20.16
C ASP A 187 8.87 -1.90 -21.21
N ARG A 188 9.57 -1.86 -22.35
CA ARG A 188 9.30 -0.99 -23.50
C ARG A 188 8.41 -1.64 -24.55
N ILE A 189 8.46 -2.97 -24.65
CA ILE A 189 7.62 -3.76 -25.56
C ILE A 189 6.58 -4.55 -24.76
N ILE A 190 5.45 -4.83 -25.40
CA ILE A 190 4.36 -5.63 -24.84
C ILE A 190 4.78 -7.11 -24.90
N ASP A 191 4.27 -7.93 -23.97
CA ASP A 191 4.51 -9.37 -23.89
C ASP A 191 5.98 -9.76 -23.75
N CYS A 192 6.72 -8.98 -22.96
CA CYS A 192 8.04 -9.38 -22.52
C CYS A 192 8.01 -10.75 -21.84
N THR A 193 8.83 -11.68 -22.32
CA THR A 193 9.08 -12.99 -21.72
C THR A 193 10.53 -13.07 -21.25
N LYS A 194 10.85 -14.08 -20.45
CA LYS A 194 12.23 -14.30 -19.98
C LYS A 194 13.23 -14.52 -21.12
N ASP A 195 12.78 -14.98 -22.28
CA ASP A 195 13.66 -15.22 -23.43
C ASP A 195 14.14 -13.90 -24.06
N HIS A 196 13.34 -12.82 -23.94
CA HIS A 196 13.74 -11.49 -24.40
C HIS A 196 14.92 -10.91 -23.59
N CYS A 197 15.24 -11.47 -22.42
CA CYS A 197 16.34 -10.99 -21.59
C CYS A 197 17.73 -11.25 -22.16
N LEU A 198 17.85 -12.15 -23.14
CA LEU A 198 19.13 -12.45 -23.79
C LEU A 198 19.47 -11.43 -24.88
N ASN A 199 18.47 -10.89 -25.57
CA ASN A 199 18.67 -10.10 -26.81
C ASN A 199 18.04 -8.71 -26.77
N SER A 200 17.07 -8.48 -25.88
CA SER A 200 16.24 -7.27 -25.80
C SER A 200 16.10 -6.81 -24.34
N GLN A 201 17.18 -6.97 -23.57
CA GLN A 201 17.19 -6.68 -22.13
C GLN A 201 16.77 -5.24 -21.79
N VAL A 202 17.13 -4.29 -22.65
CA VAL A 202 16.79 -2.85 -22.52
C VAL A 202 15.32 -2.58 -22.88
N ASP A 203 14.69 -3.45 -23.65
CA ASP A 203 13.29 -3.33 -24.03
C ASP A 203 12.36 -4.14 -23.12
N CYS A 204 12.91 -5.07 -22.33
CA CYS A 204 12.17 -5.88 -21.36
C CYS A 204 12.70 -5.73 -19.94
N CYS A 205 13.00 -4.50 -19.53
CA CYS A 205 13.62 -4.20 -18.24
C CYS A 205 12.89 -4.77 -17.02
N GLY A 206 11.57 -4.58 -16.95
CA GLY A 206 10.71 -5.05 -15.87
C GLY A 206 10.65 -6.58 -15.81
N THR A 207 10.42 -7.23 -16.95
CA THR A 207 10.38 -8.70 -17.05
C THR A 207 11.74 -9.33 -16.76
N CYS A 208 12.81 -8.71 -17.24
CA CYS A 208 14.17 -9.20 -17.10
C CYS A 208 14.80 -8.87 -15.76
N ASN A 209 14.05 -8.19 -14.87
CA ASN A 209 14.59 -7.75 -13.59
C ASN A 209 15.90 -6.98 -13.78
N TYR A 210 16.04 -6.28 -14.91
CA TYR A 210 17.24 -5.54 -15.25
C TYR A 210 17.32 -4.32 -14.34
N GLY A 211 18.40 -4.22 -13.57
CA GLY A 211 18.49 -3.28 -12.46
C GLY A 211 17.62 -3.65 -11.26
N THR A 212 17.39 -4.95 -11.01
CA THR A 212 16.67 -5.38 -9.80
C THR A 212 17.28 -4.77 -8.54
N PRO A 213 16.41 -4.39 -7.60
CA PRO A 213 16.68 -3.39 -6.60
C PRO A 213 17.68 -3.89 -5.57
N PHE A 214 18.42 -2.95 -4.98
CA PHE A 214 18.90 -3.08 -3.61
C PHE A 214 17.78 -3.74 -2.80
N SER A 215 17.99 -4.93 -2.24
CA SER A 215 17.17 -5.38 -1.12
C SER A 215 17.49 -4.39 -0.02
N PRO A 216 16.60 -3.44 0.33
CA PRO A 216 16.86 -2.62 1.49
C PRO A 216 16.86 -3.64 2.62
N THR A 217 17.99 -3.82 3.30
CA THR A 217 17.98 -4.40 4.62
C THR A 217 16.96 -3.55 5.38
N TYR A 218 15.78 -4.10 5.66
CA TYR A 218 14.70 -3.38 6.33
C TYR A 218 15.28 -2.90 7.66
N SER A 219 15.79 -1.67 7.69
CA SER A 219 16.18 -1.00 8.92
C SER A 219 14.87 -0.65 9.59
N THR A 220 14.45 -1.51 10.50
CA THR A 220 13.25 -1.29 11.28
C THR A 220 13.39 0.04 12.02
N ARG A 221 12.52 0.97 11.62
CA ARG A 221 11.95 2.07 12.41
C ARG A 221 12.75 3.39 12.46
N ARG A 222 12.29 4.35 11.65
CA ARG A 222 12.26 5.76 12.03
C ARG A 222 11.19 5.93 13.11
N SER A 223 11.59 6.12 14.36
CA SER A 223 10.69 6.47 15.45
C SER A 223 10.08 7.85 15.19
N THR A 224 8.78 7.89 14.89
CA THR A 224 7.99 9.11 15.03
C THR A 224 7.89 9.45 16.53
N PRO A 225 8.17 10.69 16.95
CA PRO A 225 7.97 11.08 18.33
C PRO A 225 6.48 11.07 18.63
N LYS A 226 6.04 10.20 19.55
CA LYS A 226 4.72 10.31 20.16
C LYS A 226 4.66 11.63 20.94
N ARG A 227 3.78 12.53 20.51
CA ARG A 227 3.43 13.77 21.21
C ARG A 227 2.71 13.39 22.52
N SER A 228 3.44 13.41 23.63
CA SER A 228 2.87 13.28 24.98
C SER A 228 2.38 14.64 25.45
N THR A 229 1.07 14.76 25.71
CA THR A 229 0.47 15.92 26.39
C THR A 229 0.49 15.67 27.89
N THR A 230 1.51 16.15 28.60
CA THR A 230 1.39 16.57 30.01
C THR A 230 2.53 17.54 30.38
N VAL A 231 2.21 18.49 31.24
CA VAL A 231 2.95 19.73 31.56
C VAL A 231 4.05 19.49 32.63
N ASN A 232 5.28 19.97 32.35
CA ASN A 232 6.42 20.33 33.23
C ASN A 232 7.16 19.27 34.10
N PRO A 233 8.44 19.51 34.51
CA PRO A 233 9.54 20.28 33.89
C PRO A 233 10.79 19.42 33.59
N LEU A 234 11.73 20.02 32.84
CA LEU A 234 13.06 19.53 32.43
C LEU A 234 13.77 18.63 33.47
N VAL A 235 14.02 17.37 33.11
CA VAL A 235 15.11 16.56 33.66
C VAL A 235 16.10 16.29 32.53
N LEU A 236 17.29 16.87 32.68
CA LEU A 236 18.44 16.69 31.82
C LEU A 236 18.99 15.27 32.01
N PHE A 237 18.73 14.34 31.08
CA PHE A 237 19.37 13.03 31.11
C PHE A 237 20.81 13.15 30.60
N THR A 238 21.74 13.11 31.54
CA THR A 238 23.16 12.90 31.29
C THR A 238 23.44 11.40 31.05
N SER A 239 24.23 11.12 30.01
CA SER A 239 25.08 9.92 29.82
C SER A 239 24.47 8.53 30.11
N ILE A 240 24.15 7.82 29.02
CA ILE A 240 23.80 6.39 29.02
C ILE A 240 25.02 5.60 29.53
N LYS A 241 24.88 4.93 30.68
CA LYS A 241 25.85 3.96 31.21
C LYS A 241 25.59 2.58 30.62
N ASP A 242 26.67 1.86 30.32
CA ASP A 242 26.66 0.44 29.95
C ASP A 242 26.05 -0.43 31.06
N CYS A 243 25.27 -1.47 30.70
CA CYS A 243 24.75 -2.46 31.65
C CYS A 243 25.89 -3.10 32.45
N LYS A 244 25.76 -3.17 33.76
CA LYS A 244 26.64 -4.00 34.60
C LYS A 244 26.00 -5.37 34.83
N PRO A 245 26.81 -6.45 34.90
CA PRO A 245 26.31 -7.75 35.31
C PRO A 245 25.56 -7.66 36.65
N GLY A 246 24.28 -8.04 36.66
CA GLY A 246 23.39 -7.93 37.82
C GLY A 246 22.33 -6.82 37.75
N ASP A 247 22.38 -5.94 36.75
CA ASP A 247 21.33 -4.92 36.54
C ASP A 247 20.01 -5.57 36.11
N GLN A 248 18.88 -5.13 36.69
CA GLN A 248 17.55 -5.66 36.40
C GLN A 248 17.07 -5.31 34.98
N ASP A 249 16.26 -6.20 34.40
CA ASP A 249 15.58 -5.95 33.13
C ASP A 249 14.53 -4.86 33.31
N LEU A 250 14.64 -3.79 32.51
CA LEU A 250 13.69 -2.67 32.53
C LEU A 250 12.33 -3.08 31.94
N ARG A 251 12.32 -4.08 31.05
CA ARG A 251 11.11 -4.64 30.41
C ARG A 251 11.19 -6.17 30.27
N PRO A 252 11.05 -6.92 31.37
CA PRO A 252 11.21 -8.37 31.38
C PRO A 252 10.32 -9.11 30.37
N GLU A 253 9.14 -8.57 30.06
CA GLU A 253 8.18 -9.15 29.12
C GLU A 253 8.66 -9.18 27.66
N LEU A 254 9.66 -8.37 27.32
CA LEU A 254 10.28 -8.36 26.00
C LEU A 254 11.52 -9.25 25.92
N CYS A 255 12.07 -9.68 27.05
CA CYS A 255 13.34 -10.40 27.16
C CYS A 255 13.16 -11.92 26.96
N THR A 256 12.47 -12.34 25.90
CA THR A 256 12.22 -13.77 25.61
C THR A 256 13.01 -14.32 24.41
N ASN A 257 13.62 -13.44 23.62
CA ASN A 257 14.36 -13.80 22.41
C ASN A 257 15.78 -13.21 22.43
N PHE A 258 16.77 -14.00 22.02
CA PHE A 258 18.17 -13.59 21.94
C PHE A 258 18.40 -12.34 21.08
N SER A 259 17.58 -12.13 20.03
CA SER A 259 17.68 -10.95 19.18
C SER A 259 17.60 -9.63 19.96
N VAL A 260 16.93 -9.62 21.11
CA VAL A 260 16.82 -8.45 21.99
C VAL A 260 18.18 -8.03 22.55
N CYS A 261 19.09 -8.98 22.78
CA CYS A 261 20.45 -8.70 23.26
C CYS A 261 21.34 -8.04 22.20
N LEU A 262 21.03 -8.23 20.93
CA LEU A 262 21.76 -7.60 19.82
C LEU A 262 21.23 -6.20 19.53
N ILE A 263 19.92 -5.99 19.70
CA ILE A 263 19.25 -4.78 19.22
C ILE A 263 19.05 -3.78 20.38
N GLN A 264 18.76 -4.25 21.60
CA GLN A 264 18.42 -3.41 22.76
C GLN A 264 18.94 -4.01 24.09
N PRO A 265 20.26 -4.23 24.23
CA PRO A 265 20.83 -4.89 25.41
C PRO A 265 20.52 -4.16 26.73
N THR A 266 20.33 -2.83 26.68
CA THR A 266 20.03 -2.00 27.85
C THR A 266 18.62 -2.17 28.41
N GLN A 267 17.69 -2.76 27.66
CA GLN A 267 16.34 -3.04 28.16
C GLN A 267 16.24 -4.40 28.87
N CYS A 268 17.21 -5.28 28.62
CA CYS A 268 17.24 -6.67 29.06
C CYS A 268 18.62 -7.05 29.62
N CYS A 269 19.20 -6.18 30.47
CA CYS A 269 20.57 -6.32 30.96
C CYS A 269 20.80 -7.67 31.67
N HIS A 270 19.87 -8.12 32.52
CA HIS A 270 19.99 -9.37 33.27
C HIS A 270 19.88 -10.57 32.33
N TYR A 271 18.85 -10.60 31.49
CA TYR A 271 18.63 -11.66 30.52
C TYR A 271 19.83 -11.85 29.59
N CYS A 272 20.33 -10.75 29.01
CA CYS A 272 21.45 -10.79 28.07
C CYS A 272 22.78 -11.17 28.73
N SER A 273 23.05 -10.65 29.93
CA SER A 273 24.24 -11.03 30.69
C SER A 273 24.24 -12.53 31.04
N SER A 274 23.09 -13.08 31.46
CA SER A 274 22.96 -14.51 31.77
C SER A 274 23.19 -15.40 30.54
N TYR A 275 22.73 -14.95 29.38
CA TYR A 275 22.87 -15.67 28.12
C TYR A 275 24.33 -15.74 27.66
N TYR A 276 25.05 -14.62 27.67
CA TYR A 276 26.47 -14.60 27.28
C TYR A 276 27.34 -15.43 28.22
N THR A 277 27.05 -15.42 29.52
CA THR A 277 27.78 -16.22 30.51
C THR A 277 27.56 -17.73 30.29
N SER A 278 26.33 -18.12 29.91
CA SER A 278 25.98 -19.51 29.60
C SER A 278 26.68 -20.03 28.33
N ALA A 279 26.77 -19.19 27.29
CA ALA A 279 27.46 -19.53 26.05
C ALA A 279 28.97 -19.74 26.23
N THR A 280 29.62 -18.95 27.11
CA THR A 280 31.06 -19.09 27.40
C THR A 280 31.39 -20.34 28.22
N THR A 281 30.41 -20.89 28.96
CA THR A 281 30.62 -22.09 29.77
C THR A 281 30.46 -23.39 28.95
N SER A 282 29.79 -23.32 27.80
CA SER A 282 29.47 -24.50 26.98
C SER A 282 30.58 -24.98 26.03
N THR A 283 31.70 -24.26 25.94
CA THR A 283 32.82 -24.60 25.03
C THR A 283 33.92 -25.47 25.63
N THR A 284 33.79 -25.92 26.88
CA THR A 284 34.82 -26.74 27.53
C THR A 284 34.23 -27.95 28.25
N THR A 285 33.71 -28.95 27.52
CA THR A 285 33.60 -30.32 28.05
C THR A 285 33.73 -31.34 26.93
N THR A 286 34.81 -32.10 26.99
CA THR A 286 35.08 -33.29 26.17
C THR A 286 34.37 -34.50 26.78
N ARG A 287 33.83 -35.40 25.91
CA ARG A 287 33.47 -36.83 26.13
C ARG A 287 31.96 -37.15 26.22
N PRO A 288 31.47 -38.37 25.82
CA PRO A 288 31.84 -39.32 24.76
C PRO A 288 30.68 -39.62 23.76
N LEU A 289 31.03 -40.17 22.59
CA LEU A 289 30.12 -40.70 21.58
C LEU A 289 29.24 -41.86 22.11
N ILE A 290 27.92 -41.75 21.92
CA ILE A 290 26.95 -42.85 22.02
C ILE A 290 26.44 -43.15 20.59
N PRO A 291 26.21 -44.42 20.19
CA PRO A 291 25.92 -44.80 18.81
C PRO A 291 24.52 -44.35 18.37
N SER A 292 24.46 -43.85 17.13
CA SER A 292 23.24 -43.54 16.39
C SER A 292 22.35 -44.78 16.26
N THR A 293 21.20 -44.78 16.92
CA THR A 293 20.12 -45.74 16.66
C THR A 293 19.45 -45.39 15.32
N SER A 294 19.22 -46.43 14.53
CA SER A 294 18.72 -46.43 13.15
C SER A 294 17.53 -45.48 12.88
N PRO A 295 17.39 -44.94 11.66
CA PRO A 295 16.32 -44.01 11.33
C PRO A 295 14.95 -44.70 11.45
N LYS A 296 14.06 -44.13 12.27
CA LYS A 296 12.65 -44.51 12.28
C LYS A 296 12.07 -44.27 10.88
N THR A 297 11.59 -45.33 10.25
CA THR A 297 11.05 -45.33 8.87
C THR A 297 9.57 -44.97 8.80
N LYS A 298 8.91 -44.68 9.92
CA LYS A 298 7.49 -44.27 9.96
C LYS A 298 7.29 -43.15 10.98
N CYS A 299 6.52 -42.14 10.59
CA CYS A 299 6.05 -41.06 11.45
C CYS A 299 4.93 -41.58 12.36
N GLU A 300 4.96 -41.24 13.65
CA GLU A 300 3.84 -41.40 14.56
C GLU A 300 3.05 -40.09 14.69
N PRO A 301 1.74 -40.16 15.00
CA PRO A 301 0.93 -38.98 15.24
C PRO A 301 1.54 -38.11 16.36
N GLY A 302 1.92 -36.88 16.01
CA GLY A 302 2.58 -35.94 16.92
C GLY A 302 4.06 -35.68 16.64
N ASP A 303 4.68 -36.43 15.71
CA ASP A 303 6.06 -36.18 15.29
C ASP A 303 6.21 -34.81 14.58
N LEU A 304 7.24 -34.06 14.97
CA LEU A 304 7.59 -32.74 14.40
C LEU A 304 8.32 -32.89 13.05
N ASP A 305 8.19 -31.87 12.21
CA ASP A 305 8.90 -31.81 10.93
C ASP A 305 10.40 -31.61 11.16
N LEU A 306 11.21 -32.57 10.70
CA LEU A 306 12.68 -32.52 10.84
C LEU A 306 13.32 -31.50 9.90
N ARG A 307 12.66 -31.19 8.77
CA ARG A 307 13.08 -30.17 7.79
C ARG A 307 11.89 -29.37 7.27
N PRO A 308 11.29 -28.48 8.08
CA PRO A 308 10.08 -27.72 7.73
C PRO A 308 10.20 -26.95 6.41
N GLU A 309 11.40 -26.51 6.04
CA GLU A 309 11.68 -25.77 4.82
C GLU A 309 11.45 -26.57 3.52
N LEU A 310 11.43 -27.91 3.61
CA LEU A 310 11.15 -28.79 2.48
C LEU A 310 9.66 -29.17 2.39
N CYS A 311 8.86 -28.87 3.41
CA CYS A 311 7.48 -29.33 3.56
C CYS A 311 6.47 -28.34 2.95
N THR A 312 6.69 -27.92 1.71
CA THR A 312 5.85 -26.91 1.03
C THR A 312 4.99 -27.50 -0.10
N ASN A 313 5.24 -28.75 -0.50
CA ASN A 313 4.55 -29.39 -1.60
C ASN A 313 4.06 -30.79 -1.21
N THR A 314 2.82 -31.14 -1.55
CA THR A 314 2.17 -32.41 -1.24
C THR A 314 2.95 -33.64 -1.76
N SER A 315 3.72 -33.50 -2.84
CA SER A 315 4.58 -34.58 -3.37
C SER A 315 5.66 -35.06 -2.40
N VAL A 316 6.07 -34.22 -1.44
CA VAL A 316 7.01 -34.60 -0.37
C VAL A 316 6.42 -35.68 0.53
N CYS A 317 5.10 -35.73 0.69
CA CYS A 317 4.43 -36.76 1.48
C CYS A 317 4.48 -38.14 0.83
N GLN A 318 4.72 -38.22 -0.48
CA GLN A 318 4.85 -39.49 -1.20
C GLN A 318 6.29 -40.00 -1.21
N THR A 319 7.28 -39.10 -1.18
CA THR A 319 8.69 -39.46 -1.42
C THR A 319 9.57 -39.33 -0.18
N LYS A 320 9.23 -38.47 0.77
CA LYS A 320 10.05 -38.11 1.93
C LYS A 320 9.21 -37.79 3.17
N SER A 321 8.15 -38.56 3.40
CA SER A 321 7.20 -38.32 4.50
C SER A 321 7.86 -38.27 5.88
N SER A 322 8.94 -39.04 6.10
CA SER A 322 9.68 -39.05 7.37
C SER A 322 10.39 -37.73 7.71
N LEU A 323 10.52 -36.79 6.77
CA LEU A 323 11.09 -35.47 7.00
C LEU A 323 10.02 -34.40 7.31
N CYS A 324 8.75 -34.71 7.03
CA CYS A 324 7.61 -33.78 7.03
C CYS A 324 6.36 -34.42 7.69
N CYS A 325 6.56 -35.07 8.83
CA CYS A 325 5.54 -35.88 9.50
C CYS A 325 4.27 -35.09 9.84
N HIS A 326 4.42 -33.88 10.38
CA HIS A 326 3.30 -33.06 10.81
C HIS A 326 2.54 -32.50 9.61
N TYR A 327 3.27 -31.95 8.62
CA TYR A 327 2.68 -31.44 7.38
C TYR A 327 1.86 -32.50 6.63
N CYS A 328 2.39 -33.71 6.48
CA CYS A 328 1.72 -34.77 5.74
C CYS A 328 0.49 -35.34 6.48
N SER A 329 0.53 -35.40 7.81
CA SER A 329 -0.62 -35.83 8.63
C SER A 329 -1.84 -34.92 8.43
N LEU A 330 -1.63 -33.59 8.44
CA LEU A 330 -2.70 -32.62 8.20
C LEU A 330 -3.31 -32.74 6.80
N HIS A 331 -2.48 -33.03 5.81
CA HIS A 331 -2.92 -33.11 4.42
C HIS A 331 -3.76 -34.37 4.13
N TYR A 332 -3.44 -35.52 4.76
CA TYR A 332 -4.23 -36.75 4.59
C TYR A 332 -5.60 -36.66 5.27
N ASN A 333 -5.67 -36.04 6.45
CA ASN A 333 -6.94 -35.87 7.17
C ASN A 333 -7.92 -34.94 6.44
N SER A 334 -7.41 -33.97 5.66
CA SER A 334 -8.25 -33.05 4.87
C SER A 334 -8.87 -33.73 3.64
N ALA A 335 -8.21 -34.74 3.07
CA ALA A 335 -8.70 -35.44 1.88
C ALA A 335 -9.82 -36.45 2.19
N THR A 336 -9.95 -36.91 3.44
CA THR A 336 -10.92 -37.95 3.81
C THR A 336 -12.34 -37.38 4.05
N THR A 337 -12.49 -36.06 4.13
CA THR A 337 -13.78 -35.40 4.48
C THR A 337 -14.60 -34.95 3.27
N SER A 338 -14.11 -35.12 2.03
CA SER A 338 -14.79 -34.66 0.81
C SER A 338 -15.10 -35.81 -0.16
N THR A 339 -16.15 -36.57 0.12
CA THR A 339 -16.84 -37.35 -0.91
C THR A 339 -18.33 -37.45 -0.59
N THR A 340 -19.08 -36.40 -0.95
CA THR A 340 -20.52 -36.52 -1.21
C THR A 340 -20.77 -35.93 -2.59
N GLN A 341 -21.28 -36.76 -3.52
CA GLN A 341 -21.64 -36.34 -4.87
C GLN A 341 -22.78 -35.31 -4.82
N LEU A 342 -22.60 -34.15 -5.45
CA LEU A 342 -23.69 -33.24 -5.79
C LEU A 342 -23.69 -32.98 -7.30
N THR A 343 -24.82 -33.30 -7.92
CA THR A 343 -25.20 -32.95 -9.28
C THR A 343 -25.45 -31.44 -9.42
N SER A 344 -24.88 -30.84 -10.47
CA SER A 344 -25.19 -29.56 -11.18
C SER A 344 -25.84 -28.39 -10.40
N PRO A 345 -25.22 -27.19 -10.34
CA PRO A 345 -25.74 -26.05 -9.60
C PRO A 345 -26.55 -25.12 -10.51
N ASN A 346 -27.84 -24.90 -10.22
CA ASN A 346 -28.57 -23.77 -10.76
C ASN A 346 -29.45 -23.13 -9.67
N GLU A 347 -29.09 -21.88 -9.35
CA GLU A 347 -29.88 -20.80 -8.76
C GLU A 347 -30.52 -20.98 -7.36
N CYS A 348 -30.36 -19.95 -6.52
CA CYS A 348 -31.06 -19.84 -5.25
C CYS A 348 -32.57 -19.75 -5.49
N VAL A 349 -33.35 -20.67 -4.94
CA VAL A 349 -34.81 -20.56 -4.95
C VAL A 349 -35.27 -19.59 -3.87
N LEU A 350 -36.14 -18.64 -4.25
CA LEU A 350 -36.64 -17.61 -3.36
C LEU A 350 -37.35 -18.24 -2.13
N GLY A 351 -36.75 -18.10 -0.95
CA GLY A 351 -37.28 -18.66 0.31
C GLY A 351 -36.40 -19.70 0.99
N GLU A 352 -35.29 -20.14 0.37
CA GLU A 352 -34.36 -21.05 1.03
C GLU A 352 -33.56 -20.37 2.16
N PRO A 353 -33.33 -21.07 3.30
CA PRO A 353 -32.55 -20.53 4.40
C PRO A 353 -31.06 -20.42 4.05
N ASP A 354 -30.35 -19.46 4.66
CA ASP A 354 -28.91 -19.33 4.49
C ASP A 354 -28.19 -20.55 5.11
N LEU A 355 -27.28 -21.17 4.36
CA LEU A 355 -26.49 -22.32 4.82
C LEU A 355 -25.49 -21.92 5.92
N SER A 356 -25.03 -20.67 5.93
CA SER A 356 -24.15 -20.13 6.99
C SER A 356 -24.49 -18.67 7.30
N PRO A 357 -25.56 -18.41 8.07
CA PRO A 357 -26.07 -17.05 8.32
C PRO A 357 -25.04 -16.11 8.92
N GLN A 358 -24.11 -16.61 9.75
CA GLN A 358 -23.03 -15.82 10.36
C GLN A 358 -22.02 -15.24 9.35
N LEU A 359 -21.92 -15.79 8.14
CA LEU A 359 -21.03 -15.28 7.09
C LEU A 359 -21.72 -14.26 6.18
N CYS A 360 -23.05 -14.14 6.26
CA CYS A 360 -23.88 -13.30 5.40
C CYS A 360 -23.98 -11.85 5.92
N THR A 361 -22.83 -11.22 6.22
CA THR A 361 -22.77 -9.86 6.79
C THR A 361 -22.33 -8.79 5.78
N SER A 362 -21.71 -9.20 4.65
CA SER A 362 -21.18 -8.30 3.62
C SER A 362 -21.87 -8.49 2.27
N ARG A 363 -21.98 -7.41 1.48
CA ARG A 363 -22.55 -7.46 0.12
C ARG A 363 -21.69 -8.25 -0.85
N SER A 364 -20.37 -8.28 -0.63
CA SER A 364 -19.44 -9.03 -1.48
C SER A 364 -19.71 -10.53 -1.48
N ILE A 365 -20.31 -11.07 -0.40
CA ILE A 365 -20.65 -12.49 -0.28
C ILE A 365 -21.62 -12.93 -1.38
N CYS A 366 -22.49 -12.03 -1.85
CA CYS A 366 -23.48 -12.32 -2.90
C CYS A 366 -22.85 -12.41 -4.29
N GLN A 367 -21.65 -11.84 -4.48
CA GLN A 367 -20.92 -11.91 -5.74
C GLN A 367 -20.01 -13.13 -5.81
N THR A 368 -19.46 -13.55 -4.67
CA THR A 368 -18.46 -14.62 -4.63
C THR A 368 -19.05 -15.97 -4.22
N GLN A 369 -20.10 -15.99 -3.38
CA GLN A 369 -20.69 -17.21 -2.82
C GLN A 369 -22.22 -17.07 -2.61
N PRO A 370 -23.01 -16.77 -3.66
CA PRO A 370 -24.44 -16.50 -3.53
C PRO A 370 -25.23 -17.65 -2.89
N LEU A 371 -24.83 -18.90 -3.15
CA LEU A 371 -25.49 -20.10 -2.63
C LEU A 371 -25.36 -20.27 -1.10
N MET A 372 -24.35 -19.65 -0.48
CA MET A 372 -24.16 -19.74 0.98
C MET A 372 -25.12 -18.80 1.75
N CYS A 373 -25.68 -17.80 1.06
CA CYS A 373 -26.41 -16.67 1.62
C CYS A 373 -27.67 -16.33 0.79
N CYS A 374 -28.40 -17.34 0.31
CA CYS A 374 -29.51 -17.17 -0.63
C CYS A 374 -30.61 -16.21 -0.13
N LYS A 375 -30.99 -16.28 1.15
CA LYS A 375 -32.02 -15.39 1.73
C LYS A 375 -31.50 -13.98 1.88
N TYR A 376 -30.27 -13.83 2.36
CA TYR A 376 -29.63 -12.53 2.52
C TYR A 376 -29.48 -11.80 1.17
N CYS A 377 -29.01 -12.48 0.13
CA CYS A 377 -28.82 -11.91 -1.20
C CYS A 377 -30.15 -11.60 -1.90
N SER A 378 -31.12 -12.51 -1.84
CA SER A 378 -32.46 -12.30 -2.43
C SER A 378 -33.24 -11.14 -1.78
N SER A 379 -33.09 -10.93 -0.47
CA SER A 379 -33.78 -9.82 0.20
C SER A 379 -33.21 -8.45 -0.19
N ARG A 380 -31.93 -8.39 -0.55
CA ARG A 380 -31.20 -7.15 -0.79
C ARG A 380 -31.35 -6.68 -2.24
N ASP A 381 -31.45 -7.59 -3.20
CA ASP A 381 -31.72 -7.25 -4.60
C ASP A 381 -33.12 -6.65 -4.80
N ASN A 382 -34.11 -7.06 -3.98
CA ASN A 382 -35.43 -6.42 -3.96
C ASN A 382 -35.44 -5.00 -3.35
N SER A 383 -34.36 -4.59 -2.68
CA SER A 383 -34.20 -3.22 -2.17
C SER A 383 -33.36 -2.31 -3.08
N ALA A 384 -32.84 -2.84 -4.19
CA ALA A 384 -31.95 -2.13 -5.11
C ALA A 384 -32.67 -1.24 -6.15
N SER A 385 -34.00 -1.14 -6.13
CA SER A 385 -34.76 -0.19 -6.97
C SER A 385 -34.73 1.26 -6.45
N HIS A 386 -34.06 1.53 -5.33
CA HIS A 386 -33.66 2.88 -4.94
C HIS A 386 -32.17 3.10 -5.17
N LEU A 387 -31.75 3.25 -6.44
CA LEU A 387 -30.63 4.13 -6.73
C LEU A 387 -30.99 5.49 -6.10
N SER A 388 -30.17 5.97 -5.17
CA SER A 388 -30.35 7.28 -4.58
C SER A 388 -30.53 8.29 -5.71
N LEU A 389 -31.71 8.95 -5.76
CA LEU A 389 -32.01 10.00 -6.72
C LEU A 389 -30.87 11.04 -6.77
N TYR A 390 -30.14 11.20 -5.67
CA TYR A 390 -28.96 12.04 -5.54
C TYR A 390 -27.78 11.62 -6.44
N THR A 391 -27.51 10.32 -6.59
CA THR A 391 -26.40 9.82 -7.41
C THR A 391 -26.71 9.93 -8.90
N ILE A 392 -27.98 9.70 -9.29
CA ILE A 392 -28.46 9.93 -10.65
C ILE A 392 -28.45 11.44 -10.95
N TRP A 393 -28.84 12.29 -10.01
CA TRP A 393 -28.83 13.74 -10.18
C TRP A 393 -27.40 14.28 -10.39
N ILE A 394 -26.41 13.80 -9.64
CA ILE A 394 -25.00 14.18 -9.80
C ILE A 394 -24.45 13.74 -11.15
N TYR A 395 -24.72 12.50 -11.56
CA TYR A 395 -24.27 12.00 -12.88
C TYR A 395 -24.93 12.77 -14.03
N CYS A 396 -26.24 13.02 -13.94
CA CYS A 396 -26.96 13.82 -14.94
C CYS A 396 -26.50 15.28 -14.97
N PHE A 397 -26.18 15.88 -13.82
CA PHE A 397 -25.70 17.26 -13.77
C PHE A 397 -24.28 17.40 -14.33
N CYS A 398 -23.39 16.44 -14.06
CA CYS A 398 -22.05 16.42 -14.64
C CYS A 398 -22.09 16.23 -16.16
N ILE A 399 -22.96 15.35 -16.68
CA ILE A 399 -23.10 15.12 -18.13
C ILE A 399 -23.75 16.33 -18.81
N ALA A 400 -24.81 16.92 -18.22
CA ALA A 400 -25.46 18.10 -18.76
C ALA A 400 -24.53 19.33 -18.77
N PHE A 401 -23.71 19.52 -17.73
CA PHE A 401 -22.72 20.58 -17.67
C PHE A 401 -21.61 20.39 -18.72
N PHE A 402 -21.14 19.15 -18.93
CA PHE A 402 -20.18 18.85 -20.00
C PHE A 402 -20.76 19.09 -21.40
N LEU A 403 -22.01 18.72 -21.64
CA LEU A 403 -22.68 18.96 -22.92
C LEU A 403 -22.96 20.45 -23.15
N TYR A 404 -23.34 21.20 -22.10
CA TYR A 404 -23.59 22.63 -22.16
C TYR A 404 -22.33 23.45 -22.48
N ILE A 405 -21.17 23.06 -21.94
CA ILE A 405 -19.89 23.68 -22.28
C ILE A 405 -19.53 23.38 -23.74
N LYS A 406 -19.77 22.15 -24.21
CA LYS A 406 -19.42 21.74 -25.57
C LYS A 406 -20.26 22.46 -26.66
N THR A 407 -21.49 22.85 -26.35
CA THR A 407 -22.37 23.57 -27.29
C THR A 407 -22.16 25.08 -27.32
N ASN A 408 -21.44 25.68 -26.37
CA ASN A 408 -21.24 27.13 -26.31
C ASN A 408 -19.81 27.57 -26.71
N VAL A 409 -18.97 26.64 -27.18
CA VAL A 409 -17.58 26.90 -27.60
C VAL A 409 -17.38 26.67 -29.12
N TYR A 410 -18.48 26.61 -29.89
CA TYR A 410 -18.46 26.63 -31.35
C TYR A 410 -19.31 27.75 -31.93
#